data_AF-I4VPH3-F1
#
_entry.id   AF-I4VPH3-F1
#
_cell.length_a   1.000
_cell.length_b   1.000
_cell.length_c   1.000
_cell.angle_alpha   90.00
_cell.angle_beta   90.00
_cell.angle_gamma   90.00
#
_symmetry.space_group_name_H-M   'P 1'
#
loop_
_entity.id
_entity.type
_entity.pdbx_description
1 polymer ?
#
loop_
_entity_poly.entity_id
_entity_poly.type
_entity_poly.pdbx_seq_one_letter_code
_entity_poly.pdbx_strand_id
1 'polypeptide(L)'
;MSCPTYTHIVVLPHLKVHNANAVSSPLTHGFPSITAFLGLMWALERKTRAMGLDLEFSAVGVVCHDHEEQTTDGGFVKSFRLTRNPVGKDGGTAAIVEEGRIHLELSLLLAVNAVNWDAEARQRDTQIISELLQGMRVAGGTLVPSVQAHGSRHRPWIVDFTDDEHNDFQRLCTRLLPGSTLVARDDLIDKRLAKLQESHPGTTRLDAWLSLSRFNWQYDATAEGGKGAWQHDHPKGSGWIVPMPVGYGALGELHAAGSVPNTRDTTTPFRFVESLYSVGEWIGPHRLHAPNDLLWYADSQPDEGLYRCRNDYRATTDTL
;
A
#
# COMPACT_ATOMS: atom_id res chain seq x y z
N MET A 1 -15.47 5.95 9.72
CA MET A 1 -15.69 6.04 8.26
C MET A 1 -15.50 4.66 7.65
N SER A 2 -16.25 4.38 6.59
CA SER A 2 -16.16 3.19 5.74
C SER A 2 -15.64 3.59 4.36
N CYS A 3 -15.27 2.60 3.54
CA CYS A 3 -14.91 2.80 2.15
C CYS A 3 -15.99 3.64 1.42
N PRO A 4 -15.60 4.69 0.65
CA PRO A 4 -16.56 5.45 -0.15
C PRO A 4 -17.28 4.56 -1.17
N THR A 5 -18.48 4.97 -1.57
CA THR A 5 -19.26 4.25 -2.57
C THR A 5 -18.55 4.25 -3.92
N TYR A 6 -18.66 3.15 -4.66
CA TYR A 6 -18.18 2.99 -6.02
C TYR A 6 -19.20 2.18 -6.82
N THR A 7 -19.17 2.32 -8.14
CA THR A 7 -20.05 1.59 -9.08
C THR A 7 -19.29 0.53 -9.86
N HIS A 8 -18.00 0.76 -10.11
CA HIS A 8 -17.17 -0.10 -10.95
C HIS A 8 -15.77 -0.21 -10.36
N ILE A 9 -15.05 -1.26 -10.73
CA ILE A 9 -13.61 -1.37 -10.50
C ILE A 9 -12.90 -1.52 -11.84
N VAL A 10 -12.03 -0.57 -12.16
CA VAL A 10 -11.11 -0.65 -13.31
C VAL A 10 -9.85 -1.37 -12.86
N VAL A 11 -9.51 -2.47 -13.52
CA VAL A 11 -8.32 -3.28 -13.23
C VAL A 11 -7.27 -3.10 -14.31
N LEU A 12 -6.07 -2.68 -13.89
CA LEU A 12 -4.88 -2.48 -14.71
C LEU A 12 -3.84 -3.52 -14.30
N PRO A 13 -3.80 -4.67 -14.98
CA PRO A 13 -3.06 -5.84 -14.50
C PRO A 13 -1.57 -5.81 -14.83
N HIS A 14 -0.77 -6.48 -14.01
CA HIS A 14 0.64 -6.84 -14.32
C HIS A 14 1.51 -5.66 -14.82
N LEU A 15 1.36 -4.51 -14.18
CA LEU A 15 2.16 -3.31 -14.35
C LEU A 15 3.58 -3.54 -13.82
N LYS A 16 4.57 -3.46 -14.70
CA LYS A 16 5.99 -3.57 -14.33
C LYS A 16 6.53 -2.20 -13.96
N VAL A 17 6.86 -2.02 -12.70
CA VAL A 17 7.40 -0.76 -12.15
C VAL A 17 8.87 -0.96 -11.84
N HIS A 18 9.73 -0.17 -12.49
CA HIS A 18 11.17 -0.16 -12.25
C HIS A 18 11.56 0.99 -11.33
N ASN A 19 12.44 0.73 -10.36
CA ASN A 19 12.99 1.72 -9.43
C ASN A 19 11.92 2.48 -8.65
N ALA A 20 10.87 1.79 -8.19
CA ALA A 20 9.98 2.35 -7.18
C ALA A 20 10.75 2.57 -5.87
N ASN A 21 10.28 3.51 -5.05
CA ASN A 21 10.90 3.80 -3.76
C ASN A 21 10.69 2.64 -2.78
N ALA A 22 11.77 2.06 -2.28
CA ALA A 22 11.73 0.99 -1.27
C ALA A 22 11.77 1.52 0.17
N VAL A 23 12.11 2.79 0.39
CA VAL A 23 12.06 3.42 1.72
C VAL A 23 10.65 3.96 1.93
N SER A 24 9.79 3.14 2.51
CA SER A 24 8.37 3.48 2.68
C SER A 24 8.14 4.48 3.81
N SER A 25 9.01 4.50 4.82
CA SER A 25 9.02 5.49 5.90
C SER A 25 10.39 5.52 6.59
N PRO A 26 10.62 6.42 7.58
CA PRO A 26 11.83 6.38 8.40
C PRO A 26 12.13 5.06 9.13
N LEU A 27 11.13 4.21 9.36
CA LEU A 27 11.26 2.96 10.14
C LEU A 27 10.93 1.69 9.34
N THR A 28 10.57 1.81 8.07
CA THR A 28 10.14 0.68 7.24
C THR A 28 10.72 0.76 5.84
N HIS A 29 11.14 -0.38 5.31
CA HIS A 29 11.57 -0.52 3.92
C HIS A 29 10.94 -1.76 3.26
N GLY A 30 11.12 -1.89 1.96
CA GLY A 30 10.55 -2.95 1.13
C GLY A 30 9.45 -2.42 0.22
N PHE A 31 8.19 -2.83 0.44
CA PHE A 31 7.07 -2.39 -0.38
C PHE A 31 6.75 -0.89 -0.15
N PRO A 32 6.44 -0.10 -1.21
CA PRO A 32 6.13 1.32 -1.06
C PRO A 32 4.94 1.59 -0.14
N SER A 33 4.91 2.77 0.49
CA SER A 33 3.76 3.18 1.31
C SER A 33 2.46 3.19 0.49
N ILE A 34 1.37 2.77 1.11
CA ILE A 34 0.05 2.77 0.47
C ILE A 34 -0.41 4.18 0.06
N THR A 35 0.09 5.22 0.74
CA THR A 35 -0.16 6.63 0.39
C THR A 35 0.31 6.98 -1.03
N ALA A 36 1.35 6.30 -1.53
CA ALA A 36 1.85 6.51 -2.89
C ALA A 36 0.83 6.08 -3.95
N PHE A 37 0.04 5.05 -3.67
CA PHE A 37 -0.99 4.54 -4.59
C PHE A 37 -2.26 5.39 -4.55
N LEU A 38 -2.64 5.95 -3.39
CA LEU A 38 -3.68 6.99 -3.33
C LEU A 38 -3.26 8.25 -4.08
N GLY A 39 -1.99 8.68 -3.91
CA GLY A 39 -1.43 9.81 -4.65
C GLY A 39 -1.47 9.59 -6.17
N LEU A 40 -1.14 8.37 -6.62
CA LEU A 40 -1.27 7.95 -8.01
C LEU A 40 -2.73 8.01 -8.49
N MET A 41 -3.65 7.44 -7.71
CA MET A 41 -5.10 7.43 -8.00
C MET A 41 -5.62 8.85 -8.24
N TRP A 42 -5.37 9.79 -7.33
CA TRP A 42 -5.78 11.19 -7.49
C TRP A 42 -5.09 11.90 -8.65
N ALA A 43 -3.81 11.60 -8.91
CA ALA A 43 -3.11 12.17 -10.04
C ALA A 43 -3.67 11.68 -11.37
N LEU A 44 -4.07 10.42 -11.44
CA LEU A 44 -4.71 9.81 -12.59
C LEU A 44 -6.11 10.38 -12.79
N GLU A 45 -6.92 10.48 -11.73
CA GLU A 45 -8.25 11.10 -11.76
C GLU A 45 -8.21 12.52 -12.36
N ARG A 46 -7.30 13.38 -11.88
CA ARG A 46 -7.13 14.74 -12.42
C ARG A 46 -6.79 14.74 -13.92
N LYS A 47 -5.96 13.79 -14.36
CA LYS A 47 -5.60 13.66 -15.78
C LYS A 47 -6.78 13.14 -16.62
N THR A 48 -7.54 12.18 -16.10
CA THR A 48 -8.73 11.67 -16.79
C THR A 48 -9.81 12.74 -16.93
N ARG A 49 -10.05 13.53 -15.88
CA ARG A 49 -10.98 14.68 -15.93
C ARG A 49 -10.54 15.73 -16.97
N ALA A 50 -9.23 16.00 -17.07
CA ALA A 50 -8.69 16.89 -18.10
C ALA A 50 -8.87 16.36 -19.54
N MET A 51 -9.03 15.05 -19.71
CA MET A 51 -9.37 14.40 -20.98
C MET A 51 -10.88 14.33 -21.24
N GLY A 52 -11.72 14.88 -20.33
CA GLY A 52 -13.17 14.90 -20.45
C GLY A 52 -13.88 13.65 -19.94
N LEU A 53 -13.18 12.77 -19.22
CA LEU A 53 -13.81 11.60 -18.58
C LEU A 53 -14.55 12.04 -17.32
N ASP A 54 -15.81 11.63 -17.20
CA ASP A 54 -16.64 11.84 -16.02
C ASP A 54 -16.57 10.63 -15.08
N LEU A 55 -15.39 10.48 -14.45
CA LEU A 55 -15.09 9.40 -13.51
C LEU A 55 -14.59 10.00 -12.20
N GLU A 56 -15.17 9.54 -11.09
CA GLU A 56 -14.71 9.86 -9.74
C GLU A 56 -13.98 8.66 -9.15
N PHE A 57 -12.75 8.86 -8.67
CA PHE A 57 -11.89 7.80 -8.17
C PHE A 57 -11.97 7.78 -6.63
N SER A 58 -12.54 6.71 -6.09
CA SER A 58 -12.93 6.63 -4.68
C SER A 58 -11.91 5.88 -3.81
N ALA A 59 -11.35 4.78 -4.35
CA ALA A 59 -10.43 3.93 -3.62
C ALA A 59 -9.48 3.17 -4.57
N VAL A 60 -8.37 2.70 -4.02
CA VAL A 60 -7.33 1.99 -4.76
C VAL A 60 -7.04 0.63 -4.12
N GLY A 61 -6.96 -0.39 -4.94
CA GLY A 61 -6.48 -1.72 -4.58
C GLY A 61 -5.14 -2.00 -5.24
N VAL A 62 -4.27 -2.70 -4.53
CA VAL A 62 -2.95 -3.08 -5.06
C VAL A 62 -2.70 -4.55 -4.80
N VAL A 63 -2.42 -5.29 -5.87
CA VAL A 63 -1.94 -6.68 -5.79
C VAL A 63 -0.50 -6.70 -6.27
N CYS A 64 0.39 -7.21 -5.44
CA CYS A 64 1.78 -7.46 -5.79
C CYS A 64 1.93 -8.90 -6.30
N HIS A 65 2.36 -9.05 -7.55
CA HIS A 65 2.65 -10.34 -8.19
C HIS A 65 4.11 -10.73 -8.01
N ASP A 66 5.01 -9.76 -8.08
CA ASP A 66 6.45 -9.95 -7.92
C ASP A 66 7.13 -8.71 -7.34
N HIS A 67 8.24 -8.91 -6.64
CA HIS A 67 9.01 -7.83 -6.04
C HIS A 67 10.50 -8.18 -5.93
N GLU A 68 11.36 -7.23 -6.26
CA GLU A 68 12.82 -7.39 -6.21
C GLU A 68 13.46 -6.11 -5.64
N GLU A 69 13.72 -6.12 -4.33
CA GLU A 69 14.38 -5.01 -3.64
C GLU A 69 15.88 -4.98 -3.96
N GLN A 70 16.37 -3.81 -4.37
CA GLN A 70 17.75 -3.63 -4.82
C GLN A 70 18.69 -3.52 -3.62
N THR A 71 19.06 -4.67 -3.05
CA THR A 71 19.85 -4.80 -1.83
C THR A 71 21.07 -5.71 -2.01
N THR A 72 22.07 -5.58 -1.14
CA THR A 72 23.23 -6.48 -1.11
C THR A 72 22.85 -7.87 -0.61
N ASP A 73 23.50 -8.90 -1.15
CA ASP A 73 23.36 -10.28 -0.70
C ASP A 73 24.47 -10.65 0.31
N GLY A 74 24.22 -11.67 1.14
CA GLY A 74 25.25 -12.33 1.97
C GLY A 74 25.36 -11.91 3.44
N GLY A 75 24.63 -10.87 3.88
CA GLY A 75 24.57 -10.43 5.28
C GLY A 75 23.20 -10.64 5.94
N PHE A 76 23.14 -10.64 7.27
CA PHE A 76 21.88 -10.64 8.02
C PHE A 76 21.15 -9.30 7.86
N VAL A 77 21.89 -8.19 8.02
CA VAL A 77 21.42 -6.85 7.66
C VAL A 77 21.81 -6.57 6.21
N LYS A 78 20.84 -6.14 5.40
CA LYS A 78 21.06 -5.79 4.00
C LYS A 78 21.28 -4.29 3.86
N SER A 79 22.11 -3.89 2.90
CA SER A 79 22.30 -2.50 2.50
C SER A 79 21.72 -2.25 1.11
N PHE A 80 21.28 -1.02 0.84
CA PHE A 80 20.76 -0.66 -0.49
C PHE A 80 21.87 -0.56 -1.54
N ARG A 81 21.55 -1.00 -2.77
CA ARG A 81 22.38 -0.75 -3.95
C ARG A 81 22.10 0.66 -4.46
N LEU A 82 23.08 1.54 -4.33
CA LEU A 82 22.96 2.96 -4.70
C LEU A 82 23.37 3.22 -6.15
N THR A 83 22.99 4.40 -6.66
CA THR A 83 23.52 4.92 -7.93
C THR A 83 24.58 5.98 -7.71
N ARG A 84 25.48 6.10 -8.68
CA ARG A 84 26.45 7.19 -8.71
C ARG A 84 25.77 8.47 -9.18
N ASN A 85 25.75 9.48 -8.31
CA ASN A 85 25.31 10.82 -8.67
C ASN A 85 26.38 11.54 -9.52
N PRO A 86 25.99 12.52 -10.34
CA PRO A 86 26.94 13.39 -11.03
C PRO A 86 27.94 14.03 -10.05
N VAL A 87 29.16 14.28 -10.53
CA VAL A 87 30.20 14.97 -9.74
C VAL A 87 29.81 16.42 -9.45
N GLY A 88 30.37 16.96 -8.38
CA GLY A 88 30.20 18.36 -7.98
C GLY A 88 30.80 19.34 -9.00
N LYS A 89 30.51 20.63 -8.80
CA LYS A 89 31.01 21.73 -9.65
C LYS A 89 32.54 21.80 -9.73
N ASP A 90 33.23 21.27 -8.72
CA ASP A 90 34.69 21.18 -8.59
C ASP A 90 35.25 19.85 -9.11
N GLY A 91 34.40 18.98 -9.65
CA GLY A 91 34.77 17.62 -10.07
C GLY A 91 34.84 16.60 -8.92
N GLY A 92 34.57 17.01 -7.68
CA GLY A 92 34.57 16.16 -6.51
C GLY A 92 33.37 15.21 -6.44
N THR A 93 33.45 14.18 -5.59
CA THR A 93 32.33 13.27 -5.35
C THR A 93 31.22 13.98 -4.59
N ALA A 94 29.99 13.94 -5.12
CA ALA A 94 28.82 14.45 -4.42
C ALA A 94 28.51 13.61 -3.17
N ALA A 95 27.91 14.23 -2.15
CA ALA A 95 27.46 13.53 -0.96
C ALA A 95 26.51 12.37 -1.35
N ILE A 96 26.71 11.22 -0.72
CA ILE A 96 25.89 10.05 -0.95
C ILE A 96 24.61 10.20 -0.13
N VAL A 97 23.48 10.26 -0.81
CA VAL A 97 22.15 10.15 -0.21
C VAL A 97 21.65 8.74 -0.50
N GLU A 98 21.34 7.97 0.55
CA GLU A 98 20.83 6.62 0.38
C GLU A 98 19.37 6.65 -0.08
N GLU A 99 19.11 6.00 -1.21
CA GLU A 99 17.76 5.81 -1.75
C GLU A 99 17.54 4.31 -1.99
N GLY A 100 16.56 3.74 -1.29
CA GLY A 100 16.14 2.36 -1.53
C GLY A 100 15.29 2.24 -2.80
N ARG A 101 15.54 1.22 -3.60
CA ARG A 101 14.82 0.96 -4.85
C ARG A 101 14.29 -0.46 -4.91
N ILE A 102 13.13 -0.63 -5.52
CA ILE A 102 12.47 -1.92 -5.72
C ILE A 102 11.88 -2.02 -7.13
N HIS A 103 12.03 -3.19 -7.76
CA HIS A 103 11.29 -3.56 -8.95
C HIS A 103 10.02 -4.29 -8.52
N LEU A 104 8.89 -3.97 -9.15
CA LEU A 104 7.58 -4.52 -8.77
C LEU A 104 6.81 -4.95 -10.02
N GLU A 105 6.04 -6.01 -9.88
CA GLU A 105 4.94 -6.34 -10.79
C GLU A 105 3.62 -6.24 -10.04
N LEU A 106 2.76 -5.30 -10.44
CA LEU A 106 1.55 -4.95 -9.69
C LEU A 106 0.29 -5.04 -10.56
N SER A 107 -0.84 -5.48 -10.01
CA SER A 107 -2.16 -5.11 -10.54
C SER A 107 -2.73 -3.97 -9.71
N LEU A 108 -3.15 -2.91 -10.40
CA LEU A 108 -3.81 -1.75 -9.80
C LEU A 108 -5.31 -1.87 -10.02
N LEU A 109 -6.09 -1.69 -8.96
CA LEU A 109 -7.54 -1.68 -8.98
C LEU A 109 -8.01 -0.29 -8.59
N LEU A 110 -8.86 0.31 -9.40
CA LEU A 110 -9.36 1.67 -9.19
C LEU A 110 -10.88 1.59 -9.04
N ALA A 111 -11.37 1.79 -7.82
CA ALA A 111 -12.79 1.89 -7.55
C ALA A 111 -13.29 3.26 -8.02
N VAL A 112 -14.26 3.25 -8.93
CA VAL A 112 -14.76 4.47 -9.58
C VAL A 112 -16.28 4.59 -9.49
N ASN A 113 -16.76 5.83 -9.37
CA ASN A 113 -18.14 6.19 -9.69
C ASN A 113 -18.20 6.72 -11.12
N ALA A 114 -19.13 6.17 -11.90
CA ALA A 114 -19.38 6.56 -13.27
C ALA A 114 -20.90 6.57 -13.51
N VAL A 115 -21.42 7.64 -14.10
CA VAL A 115 -22.84 7.78 -14.42
C VAL A 115 -23.04 7.49 -15.91
N ASN A 116 -24.03 6.66 -16.26
CA ASN A 116 -24.33 6.29 -17.65
C ASN A 116 -23.12 5.75 -18.43
N TRP A 117 -22.29 4.93 -17.77
CA TRP A 117 -21.06 4.40 -18.36
C TRP A 117 -21.35 3.14 -19.17
N ASP A 118 -21.69 3.31 -20.45
CA ASP A 118 -21.99 2.21 -21.36
C ASP A 118 -20.75 1.42 -21.84
N ALA A 119 -20.96 0.34 -22.57
CA ALA A 119 -19.87 -0.54 -23.02
C ALA A 119 -18.85 0.15 -23.93
N GLU A 120 -19.29 1.07 -24.80
CA GLU A 120 -18.39 1.79 -25.72
C GLU A 120 -17.54 2.81 -24.94
N ALA A 121 -18.15 3.53 -24.00
CA ALA A 121 -17.46 4.44 -23.10
C ALA A 121 -16.48 3.69 -22.20
N ARG A 122 -16.89 2.58 -21.60
CA ARG A 122 -16.01 1.71 -20.78
C ARG A 122 -14.75 1.30 -21.55
N GLN A 123 -14.88 0.86 -22.80
CA GLN A 123 -13.73 0.45 -23.61
C GLN A 123 -12.81 1.62 -23.93
N ARG A 124 -13.37 2.75 -24.37
CA ARG A 124 -12.62 3.98 -24.70
C ARG A 124 -11.87 4.52 -23.49
N ASP A 125 -12.57 4.65 -22.37
CA ASP A 125 -12.05 5.29 -21.17
C ASP A 125 -10.99 4.40 -20.50
N THR A 126 -11.16 3.08 -20.53
CA THR A 126 -10.12 2.13 -20.08
C THR A 126 -8.83 2.29 -20.88
N GLN A 127 -8.92 2.49 -22.19
CA GLN A 127 -7.76 2.72 -23.03
C GLN A 127 -7.08 4.05 -22.66
N ILE A 128 -7.84 5.12 -22.50
CA ILE A 128 -7.33 6.44 -22.10
C ILE A 128 -6.65 6.36 -20.72
N ILE A 129 -7.28 5.71 -19.74
CA ILE A 129 -6.72 5.48 -18.40
C ILE A 129 -5.37 4.75 -18.49
N SER A 130 -5.31 3.70 -19.32
CA SER A 130 -4.10 2.90 -19.50
C SER A 130 -2.98 3.72 -20.13
N GLU A 131 -3.26 4.49 -21.18
CA GLU A 131 -2.30 5.36 -21.86
C GLU A 131 -1.78 6.46 -20.93
N LEU A 132 -2.66 7.12 -20.18
CA LEU A 132 -2.28 8.11 -19.18
C LEU A 132 -1.36 7.50 -18.12
N LEU A 133 -1.71 6.32 -17.61
CA LEU A 133 -0.93 5.64 -16.59
C LEU A 133 0.47 5.28 -17.10
N GLN A 134 0.63 4.81 -18.34
CA GLN A 134 1.95 4.50 -18.92
C GLN A 134 2.92 5.69 -18.90
N GLY A 135 2.41 6.93 -18.98
CA GLY A 135 3.21 8.15 -18.87
C GLY A 135 3.46 8.63 -17.44
N MET A 136 2.99 7.92 -16.42
CA MET A 136 3.09 8.29 -15.01
C MET A 136 4.15 7.48 -14.27
N ARG A 137 4.45 7.94 -13.05
CA ARG A 137 5.30 7.21 -12.10
C ARG A 137 4.47 6.56 -11.02
N VAL A 138 4.81 5.32 -10.66
CA VAL A 138 4.18 4.56 -9.57
C VAL A 138 5.18 4.47 -8.43
N ALA A 139 4.84 5.07 -7.28
CA ALA A 139 5.75 5.18 -6.14
C ALA A 139 7.17 5.70 -6.49
N GLY A 140 7.24 6.67 -7.42
CA GLY A 140 8.50 7.24 -7.92
C GLY A 140 9.18 6.44 -9.04
N GLY A 141 8.79 5.19 -9.24
CA GLY A 141 9.30 4.30 -10.29
C GLY A 141 8.64 4.52 -11.64
N THR A 142 9.29 4.04 -12.69
CA THR A 142 8.84 4.14 -14.08
C THR A 142 8.10 2.88 -14.49
N LEU A 143 6.98 3.02 -15.20
CA LEU A 143 6.31 1.90 -15.83
C LEU A 143 7.07 1.46 -17.08
N VAL A 144 7.38 0.17 -17.17
CA VAL A 144 8.04 -0.42 -18.33
C VAL A 144 6.99 -1.12 -19.18
N PRO A 145 6.89 -0.81 -20.48
CA PRO A 145 6.00 -1.52 -21.39
C PRO A 145 6.26 -3.03 -21.34
N SER A 146 5.22 -3.81 -21.07
CA SER A 146 5.34 -5.27 -21.08
C SER A 146 5.32 -5.79 -22.51
N VAL A 147 6.35 -6.56 -22.90
CA VAL A 147 6.39 -7.30 -24.18
C VAL A 147 5.26 -8.34 -24.26
N GLN A 148 4.71 -8.75 -23.11
CA GLN A 148 3.62 -9.73 -22.98
C GLN A 148 2.21 -9.08 -23.01
N ALA A 149 2.11 -7.78 -23.30
CA ALA A 149 0.84 -7.04 -23.31
C ALA A 149 -0.23 -7.59 -24.29
N HIS A 150 0.12 -8.51 -25.18
CA HIS A 150 -0.79 -9.14 -26.13
C HIS A 150 -1.57 -10.34 -25.56
N GLY A 151 -1.25 -10.83 -24.36
CA GLY A 151 -2.02 -11.89 -23.71
C GLY A 151 -3.30 -11.35 -23.06
N SER A 152 -4.42 -12.09 -23.19
CA SER A 152 -5.72 -11.69 -22.60
C SER A 152 -5.68 -11.42 -21.08
N ARG A 153 -4.72 -12.00 -20.35
CA ARG A 153 -4.53 -11.77 -18.90
C ARG A 153 -3.91 -10.41 -18.55
N HIS A 154 -3.23 -9.76 -19.50
CA HIS A 154 -2.56 -8.48 -19.31
C HIS A 154 -3.39 -7.30 -19.85
N ARG A 155 -4.55 -7.55 -20.45
CA ARG A 155 -5.43 -6.49 -20.94
C ARG A 155 -6.24 -5.92 -19.77
N PRO A 156 -6.27 -4.60 -19.58
CA PRO A 156 -7.16 -3.95 -18.62
C PRO A 156 -8.63 -4.36 -18.79
N TRP A 157 -9.38 -4.41 -17.70
CA TRP A 157 -10.80 -4.75 -17.72
C TRP A 157 -11.56 -4.01 -16.63
N ILE A 158 -12.88 -3.98 -16.76
CA ILE A 158 -13.79 -3.37 -15.79
C ILE A 158 -14.65 -4.48 -15.18
N VAL A 159 -14.91 -4.37 -13.89
CA VAL A 159 -15.94 -5.13 -13.19
C VAL A 159 -17.03 -4.16 -12.75
N ASP A 160 -18.27 -4.51 -13.07
CA ASP A 160 -19.46 -3.73 -12.77
C ASP A 160 -20.01 -4.20 -11.42
N PHE A 161 -20.20 -3.26 -10.49
CA PHE A 161 -20.77 -3.51 -9.17
C PHE A 161 -22.10 -2.77 -9.00
N THR A 162 -22.74 -2.33 -10.10
CA THR A 162 -24.08 -1.73 -10.05
C THR A 162 -25.18 -2.77 -9.90
N ASP A 163 -24.90 -4.03 -10.26
CA ASP A 163 -25.79 -5.17 -10.08
C ASP A 163 -25.30 -6.09 -8.94
N ASP A 164 -26.22 -6.65 -8.16
CA ASP A 164 -25.98 -7.49 -6.96
C ASP A 164 -25.44 -8.91 -7.28
N GLU A 165 -24.78 -9.13 -8.42
CA GLU A 165 -24.21 -10.44 -8.74
C GLU A 165 -22.99 -10.78 -7.86
N HIS A 166 -23.21 -11.61 -6.85
CA HIS A 166 -22.25 -11.95 -5.78
C HIS A 166 -20.97 -12.67 -6.26
N ASN A 167 -20.85 -13.08 -7.53
CA ASN A 167 -19.72 -13.91 -8.01
C ASN A 167 -18.60 -13.10 -8.71
N ASP A 168 -18.85 -11.85 -9.07
CA ASP A 168 -17.88 -11.10 -9.88
C ASP A 168 -16.63 -10.71 -9.11
N PHE A 169 -16.75 -10.52 -7.79
CA PHE A 169 -15.57 -10.29 -6.95
C PHE A 169 -14.65 -11.51 -6.84
N GLN A 170 -15.20 -12.72 -6.70
CA GLN A 170 -14.39 -13.94 -6.62
C GLN A 170 -13.70 -14.26 -7.95
N ARG A 171 -14.38 -14.01 -9.07
CA ARG A 171 -13.78 -14.07 -10.41
C ARG A 171 -12.64 -13.06 -10.57
N LEU A 172 -12.85 -11.81 -10.10
CA LEU A 172 -11.81 -10.79 -10.07
C LEU A 172 -10.61 -11.27 -9.25
N CYS A 173 -10.81 -11.79 -8.04
CA CYS A 173 -9.73 -12.29 -7.19
C CYS A 173 -8.95 -13.45 -7.83
N THR A 174 -9.65 -14.36 -8.51
CA THR A 174 -9.02 -15.48 -9.22
C THR A 174 -8.12 -15.01 -10.36
N ARG A 175 -8.51 -13.96 -11.08
CA ARG A 175 -7.71 -13.37 -12.16
C ARG A 175 -6.47 -12.63 -11.68
N LEU A 176 -6.43 -12.26 -10.40
CA LEU A 176 -5.28 -11.61 -9.75
C LEU A 176 -4.25 -12.63 -9.22
N LEU A 177 -4.50 -13.93 -9.40
CA LEU A 177 -3.54 -14.97 -9.05
C LEU A 177 -2.53 -15.23 -10.19
N PRO A 178 -1.25 -15.50 -9.86
CA PRO A 178 -0.66 -15.48 -8.52
C PRO A 178 -0.38 -14.04 -8.06
N GLY A 179 -0.72 -13.69 -6.82
CA GLY A 179 -0.45 -12.37 -6.27
C GLY A 179 -0.90 -12.29 -4.81
N SER A 180 -0.41 -11.27 -4.10
CA SER A 180 -0.81 -10.96 -2.73
C SER A 180 -1.18 -9.49 -2.62
N THR A 181 -2.18 -9.16 -1.80
CA THR A 181 -2.53 -7.79 -1.47
C THR A 181 -2.21 -7.50 -0.02
N LEU A 182 -1.92 -6.23 0.29
CA LEU A 182 -1.66 -5.76 1.63
C LEU A 182 -2.96 -5.19 2.21
N VAL A 183 -3.41 -5.75 3.33
CA VAL A 183 -4.64 -5.30 4.03
C VAL A 183 -4.30 -4.75 5.41
N ALA A 184 -5.13 -3.85 5.95
CA ALA A 184 -4.91 -3.26 7.27
C ALA A 184 -5.21 -4.27 8.39
N ARG A 185 -4.34 -4.31 9.40
CA ARG A 185 -4.50 -5.13 10.61
C ARG A 185 -4.22 -4.33 11.88
N ASP A 186 -4.72 -3.10 11.95
CA ASP A 186 -4.56 -2.22 13.12
C ASP A 186 -4.97 -2.91 14.43
N ASP A 187 -5.95 -3.82 14.35
CA ASP A 187 -6.46 -4.62 15.47
C ASP A 187 -5.38 -5.47 16.16
N LEU A 188 -4.36 -5.90 15.41
CA LEU A 188 -3.28 -6.73 15.94
C LEU A 188 -2.39 -5.95 16.91
N ILE A 189 -2.23 -4.63 16.73
CA ILE A 189 -1.46 -3.80 17.65
C ILE A 189 -2.13 -3.77 19.01
N ASP A 190 -3.45 -3.52 19.03
CA ASP A 190 -4.22 -3.44 20.28
C ASP A 190 -4.28 -4.81 20.98
N LYS A 191 -4.50 -5.89 20.23
CA LYS A 191 -4.44 -7.26 20.75
C LYS A 191 -3.07 -7.60 21.34
N ARG A 192 -1.99 -7.23 20.64
CA ARG A 192 -0.62 -7.49 21.11
C ARG A 192 -0.29 -6.66 22.35
N LEU A 193 -0.72 -5.40 22.38
CA LEU A 193 -0.55 -4.52 23.52
C LEU A 193 -1.19 -5.10 24.78
N ALA A 194 -2.46 -5.50 24.70
CA ALA A 194 -3.18 -6.11 25.81
C ALA A 194 -2.43 -7.34 26.36
N LYS A 195 -1.99 -8.25 25.47
CA LYS A 195 -1.22 -9.43 25.85
C LYS A 195 0.11 -9.09 26.55
N LEU A 196 0.85 -8.10 26.04
CA LEU A 196 2.13 -7.72 26.64
C LEU A 196 1.93 -7.05 28.01
N GLN A 197 0.87 -6.26 28.17
CA GLN A 197 0.54 -5.58 29.42
C GLN A 197 0.17 -6.52 30.58
N GLU A 198 -0.26 -7.76 30.30
CA GLU A 198 -0.47 -8.80 31.32
C GLU A 198 0.80 -9.09 32.13
N SER A 199 1.97 -8.99 31.48
CA SER A 199 3.27 -9.23 32.10
C SER A 199 4.05 -7.93 32.38
N HIS A 200 3.87 -6.91 31.55
CA HIS A 200 4.59 -5.65 31.62
C HIS A 200 3.61 -4.47 31.49
N PRO A 201 2.99 -4.00 32.59
CA PRO A 201 1.95 -2.97 32.53
C PRO A 201 2.35 -1.65 31.85
N GLY A 202 3.66 -1.34 31.80
CA GLY A 202 4.20 -0.14 31.15
C GLY A 202 4.39 -0.24 29.64
N THR A 203 4.05 -1.37 29.00
CA THR A 203 4.18 -1.53 27.54
C THR A 203 3.33 -0.50 26.78
N THR A 204 3.92 0.08 25.74
CA THR A 204 3.29 1.07 24.85
C THR A 204 2.82 0.45 23.52
N ARG A 205 2.00 1.18 22.75
CA ARG A 205 1.62 0.76 21.38
C ARG A 205 2.84 0.59 20.46
N LEU A 206 3.89 1.39 20.65
CA LEU A 206 5.13 1.26 19.88
C LEU A 206 5.85 -0.05 20.21
N ASP A 207 5.90 -0.44 21.48
CA ASP A 207 6.48 -1.73 21.88
C ASP A 207 5.69 -2.91 21.27
N ALA A 208 4.36 -2.82 21.27
CA ALA A 208 3.51 -3.82 20.63
C ALA A 208 3.76 -3.89 19.11
N TRP A 209 3.90 -2.74 18.44
CA TRP A 209 4.22 -2.66 17.01
C TRP A 209 5.60 -3.24 16.68
N LEU A 210 6.63 -2.90 17.46
CA LEU A 210 7.98 -3.48 17.33
C LEU A 210 7.97 -4.99 17.60
N SER A 211 7.17 -5.44 18.56
CA SER A 211 7.02 -6.86 18.87
C SER A 211 6.39 -7.65 17.72
N LEU A 212 5.48 -7.06 16.94
CA LEU A 212 4.89 -7.68 15.74
C LEU A 212 5.85 -7.71 14.55
N SER A 213 6.95 -6.95 14.61
CA SER A 213 7.94 -6.82 13.53
C SER A 213 9.14 -7.76 13.71
N ARG A 214 9.09 -8.70 14.65
CA ARG A 214 10.17 -9.64 14.97
C ARG A 214 9.62 -10.97 15.47
N PHE A 215 10.38 -12.04 15.27
CA PHE A 215 10.09 -13.33 15.93
C PHE A 215 10.53 -13.28 17.39
N ASN A 216 9.59 -13.36 18.33
CA ASN A 216 9.90 -13.39 19.75
C ASN A 216 9.94 -14.84 20.23
N TRP A 217 11.04 -15.25 20.83
CA TRP A 217 11.21 -16.57 21.42
C TRP A 217 11.06 -16.49 22.94
N GLN A 218 10.28 -17.40 23.50
CA GLN A 218 10.06 -17.56 24.93
C GLN A 218 10.26 -19.03 25.30
N TYR A 219 10.96 -19.27 26.41
CA TYR A 219 11.14 -20.62 26.91
C TYR A 219 9.95 -20.98 27.81
N ASP A 220 9.24 -22.05 27.45
CA ASP A 220 8.17 -22.63 28.25
C ASP A 220 8.70 -23.89 28.93
N ALA A 221 8.93 -23.83 30.25
CA ALA A 221 9.42 -24.96 31.03
C ALA A 221 8.42 -26.12 31.18
N THR A 222 7.14 -25.88 30.91
CA THR A 222 6.07 -26.88 31.04
C THR A 222 5.81 -27.64 29.73
N ALA A 223 6.34 -27.14 28.61
CA ALA A 223 6.20 -27.76 27.31
C ALA A 223 6.81 -29.18 27.26
N GLU A 224 6.32 -29.98 26.31
CA GLU A 224 6.76 -31.36 26.06
C GLU A 224 6.79 -32.26 27.31
N GLY A 225 5.79 -32.11 28.19
CA GLY A 225 5.68 -32.90 29.41
C GLY A 225 6.72 -32.54 30.47
N GLY A 226 7.11 -31.26 30.56
CA GLY A 226 8.07 -30.75 31.55
C GLY A 226 9.53 -30.85 31.15
N LYS A 227 9.84 -31.21 29.89
CA LYS A 227 11.20 -31.11 29.33
C LYS A 227 11.56 -29.67 28.96
N GLY A 228 10.53 -28.86 28.74
CA GLY A 228 10.59 -27.48 28.34
C GLY A 228 11.04 -27.29 26.89
N ALA A 229 10.51 -26.26 26.24
CA ALA A 229 10.76 -25.98 24.84
C ALA A 229 10.78 -24.48 24.56
N TRP A 230 11.57 -24.08 23.56
CA TRP A 230 11.50 -22.75 22.99
C TRP A 230 10.29 -22.65 22.07
N GLN A 231 9.42 -21.69 22.37
CA GLN A 231 8.25 -21.37 21.56
C GLN A 231 8.43 -19.97 20.99
N HIS A 232 7.92 -19.75 19.78
CA HIS A 232 7.83 -18.41 19.21
C HIS A 232 6.37 -17.98 19.05
N ASP A 233 6.16 -16.68 19.05
CA ASP A 233 4.83 -16.07 19.07
C ASP A 233 4.17 -15.93 17.69
N HIS A 234 4.70 -16.63 16.68
CA HIS A 234 4.17 -16.69 15.31
C HIS A 234 3.89 -18.14 14.89
N PRO A 235 2.94 -18.85 15.53
CA PRO A 235 2.63 -20.23 15.17
C PRO A 235 2.22 -20.37 13.69
N LYS A 236 2.27 -21.60 13.18
CA LYS A 236 1.83 -21.93 11.83
C LYS A 236 0.41 -21.39 11.61
N GLY A 237 0.20 -20.63 10.53
CA GLY A 237 -1.09 -20.01 10.21
C GLY A 237 -1.24 -18.54 10.64
N SER A 238 -0.24 -17.94 11.29
CA SER A 238 -0.29 -16.53 11.76
C SER A 238 -0.33 -15.46 10.65
N GLY A 239 -0.36 -15.86 9.38
CA GLY A 239 -0.29 -14.95 8.23
C GLY A 239 1.09 -14.28 8.09
N TRP A 240 1.18 -13.35 7.15
CA TRP A 240 2.39 -12.54 6.93
C TRP A 240 2.11 -11.11 7.38
N ILE A 241 2.33 -10.86 8.67
CA ILE A 241 2.18 -9.54 9.27
C ILE A 241 3.43 -8.70 9.00
N VAL A 242 3.24 -7.44 8.60
CA VAL A 242 4.31 -6.50 8.31
C VAL A 242 4.05 -5.12 8.93
N PRO A 243 5.08 -4.42 9.44
CA PRO A 243 4.97 -3.02 9.77
C PRO A 243 4.76 -2.19 8.50
N MET A 244 3.88 -1.19 8.54
CA MET A 244 3.64 -0.31 7.40
C MET A 244 3.29 1.12 7.81
N PRO A 245 3.69 2.12 7.02
CA PRO A 245 3.20 3.48 7.17
C PRO A 245 1.80 3.60 6.57
N VAL A 246 0.88 4.19 7.32
CA VAL A 246 -0.53 4.37 6.91
C VAL A 246 -0.91 5.83 6.71
N GLY A 247 0.02 6.77 6.85
CA GLY A 247 -0.28 8.18 6.66
C GLY A 247 0.61 9.08 7.49
N TYR A 248 0.03 10.21 7.90
CA TYR A 248 0.75 11.29 8.56
C TYR A 248 -0.04 11.90 9.73
N GLY A 249 0.68 12.25 10.78
CA GLY A 249 0.18 12.92 11.98
C GLY A 249 0.75 14.32 12.10
N ALA A 250 -0.09 15.29 12.47
CA ALA A 250 0.31 16.68 12.62
C ALA A 250 1.31 16.88 13.77
N LEU A 251 2.39 17.62 13.50
CA LEU A 251 3.36 18.07 14.51
C LEU A 251 3.03 19.47 15.06
N GLY A 252 2.07 20.16 14.48
CA GLY A 252 1.71 21.53 14.82
C GLY A 252 0.47 22.02 14.11
N GLU A 253 0.25 23.33 14.15
CA GLU A 253 -0.92 24.00 13.60
C GLU A 253 -0.98 23.99 12.06
N LEU A 254 -2.16 24.30 11.52
CA LEU A 254 -2.30 24.54 10.09
C LEU A 254 -1.85 25.96 9.75
N HIS A 255 -0.84 26.07 8.91
CA HIS A 255 -0.36 27.35 8.42
C HIS A 255 -1.16 27.77 7.18
N ALA A 256 -1.51 29.06 7.12
CA ALA A 256 -2.20 29.64 5.97
C ALA A 256 -1.36 29.51 4.69
N ALA A 257 -2.04 29.47 3.53
CA ALA A 257 -1.37 29.44 2.24
C ALA A 257 -0.41 30.63 2.07
N GLY A 258 0.80 30.37 1.61
CA GLY A 258 1.84 31.40 1.40
C GLY A 258 2.54 31.90 2.66
N SER A 259 2.17 31.44 3.86
CA SER A 259 2.82 31.85 5.12
C SER A 259 4.15 31.15 5.41
N VAL A 260 4.35 29.96 4.83
CA VAL A 260 5.58 29.17 4.98
C VAL A 260 6.43 29.34 3.71
N PRO A 261 7.72 29.73 3.81
CA PRO A 261 8.58 29.88 2.65
C PRO A 261 8.96 28.53 2.03
N ASN A 262 9.31 28.54 0.74
CA ASN A 262 9.79 27.37 -0.01
C ASN A 262 8.82 26.16 -0.03
N THR A 263 7.52 26.41 0.12
CA THR A 263 6.48 25.40 -0.14
C THR A 263 6.36 25.09 -1.63
N ARG A 264 5.70 23.98 -1.97
CA ARG A 264 5.50 23.56 -3.37
C ARG A 264 4.70 24.57 -4.20
N ASP A 265 3.75 25.24 -3.54
CA ASP A 265 2.95 26.34 -4.10
C ASP A 265 2.53 27.28 -2.96
N THR A 266 2.01 28.46 -3.32
CA THR A 266 1.62 29.52 -2.37
C THR A 266 0.11 29.59 -2.11
N THR A 267 -0.66 28.65 -2.67
CA THR A 267 -2.13 28.65 -2.64
C THR A 267 -2.74 27.56 -1.76
N THR A 268 -1.95 26.54 -1.42
CA THR A 268 -2.36 25.43 -0.56
C THR A 268 -1.93 25.67 0.89
N PRO A 269 -2.80 25.49 1.89
CA PRO A 269 -2.42 25.49 3.30
C PRO A 269 -1.31 24.46 3.60
N PHE A 270 -0.44 24.76 4.56
CA PHE A 270 0.73 23.93 4.86
C PHE A 270 0.68 23.41 6.30
N ARG A 271 1.16 22.19 6.52
CA ARG A 271 1.29 21.61 7.86
C ARG A 271 2.52 20.70 7.94
N PHE A 272 3.28 20.82 9.02
CA PHE A 272 4.35 19.88 9.35
C PHE A 272 3.76 18.59 9.92
N VAL A 273 4.27 17.45 9.46
CA VAL A 273 3.74 16.13 9.81
C VAL A 273 4.87 15.12 10.03
N GLU A 274 4.57 14.05 10.76
CA GLU A 274 5.39 12.84 10.89
C GLU A 274 4.64 11.61 10.37
N SER A 275 5.35 10.50 10.16
CA SER A 275 4.73 9.25 9.69
C SER A 275 3.87 8.58 10.77
N LEU A 276 2.67 8.14 10.40
CA LEU A 276 1.84 7.27 11.21
C LEU A 276 2.06 5.81 10.83
N TYR A 277 2.21 4.97 11.84
CA TYR A 277 2.53 3.55 11.70
C TYR A 277 1.37 2.66 12.08
N SER A 278 1.22 1.58 11.33
CA SER A 278 0.37 0.46 11.69
C SER A 278 1.02 -0.85 11.24
N VAL A 279 0.28 -1.95 11.31
CA VAL A 279 0.63 -3.23 10.71
C VAL A 279 -0.40 -3.62 9.66
N GLY A 280 0.08 -4.30 8.63
CA GLY A 280 -0.76 -4.93 7.62
C GLY A 280 -0.47 -6.42 7.53
N GLU A 281 -1.28 -7.11 6.74
CA GLU A 281 -1.08 -8.52 6.40
C GLU A 281 -1.01 -8.69 4.89
N TRP A 282 0.01 -9.40 4.40
CA TRP A 282 0.02 -9.88 3.02
C TRP A 282 -0.87 -11.11 2.93
N ILE A 283 -1.92 -11.01 2.11
CA ILE A 283 -2.92 -12.06 1.93
C ILE A 283 -3.19 -12.31 0.44
N GLY A 284 -3.40 -13.57 0.07
CA GLY A 284 -3.82 -13.92 -1.29
C GLY A 284 -5.24 -13.39 -1.56
N PRO A 285 -5.51 -12.76 -2.73
CA PRO A 285 -6.82 -12.18 -3.05
C PRO A 285 -8.00 -13.16 -2.93
N HIS A 286 -7.76 -14.46 -3.17
CA HIS A 286 -8.77 -15.52 -3.04
C HIS A 286 -9.29 -15.73 -1.61
N ARG A 287 -8.66 -15.14 -0.58
CA ARG A 287 -9.12 -15.19 0.82
C ARG A 287 -10.01 -14.01 1.20
N LEU A 288 -10.24 -13.08 0.28
CA LEU A 288 -11.07 -11.90 0.51
C LEU A 288 -12.53 -12.21 0.19
N HIS A 289 -13.44 -11.55 0.90
CA HIS A 289 -14.88 -11.81 0.80
C HIS A 289 -15.60 -10.70 0.05
N ALA A 290 -15.14 -9.46 0.17
CA ALA A 290 -15.72 -8.29 -0.49
C ALA A 290 -14.65 -7.36 -1.06
N PRO A 291 -14.96 -6.51 -2.06
CA PRO A 291 -13.96 -5.58 -2.61
C PRO A 291 -13.43 -4.59 -1.56
N ASN A 292 -14.25 -4.21 -0.57
CA ASN A 292 -13.84 -3.34 0.54
C ASN A 292 -12.70 -3.94 1.39
N ASP A 293 -12.53 -5.26 1.37
CA ASP A 293 -11.41 -5.93 2.02
C ASP A 293 -10.07 -5.60 1.33
N LEU A 294 -10.09 -5.33 0.03
CA LEU A 294 -8.91 -5.08 -0.79
C LEU A 294 -8.62 -3.58 -0.97
N LEU A 295 -9.66 -2.75 -0.95
CA LEU A 295 -9.59 -1.34 -1.30
C LEU A 295 -9.04 -0.49 -0.14
N TRP A 296 -8.14 0.43 -0.49
CA TRP A 296 -7.61 1.47 0.36
C TRP A 296 -8.16 2.84 -0.04
N TYR A 297 -8.53 3.65 0.93
CA TYR A 297 -9.10 4.98 0.73
C TYR A 297 -8.52 5.98 1.74
N ALA A 298 -8.67 7.27 1.46
CA ALA A 298 -8.24 8.31 2.39
C ALA A 298 -9.28 8.55 3.49
N ASP A 299 -8.83 8.62 4.73
CA ASP A 299 -9.57 9.11 5.90
C ASP A 299 -8.75 10.22 6.52
N SER A 300 -8.83 11.40 5.91
CA SER A 300 -8.19 12.61 6.43
C SER A 300 -9.16 13.33 7.35
N GLN A 301 -8.73 13.56 8.60
CA GLN A 301 -9.43 14.33 9.62
C GLN A 301 -8.49 15.49 10.00
N PRO A 302 -8.44 16.57 9.18
CA PRO A 302 -7.49 17.66 9.37
C PRO A 302 -7.64 18.38 10.71
N ASP A 303 -8.85 18.41 11.26
CA ASP A 303 -9.14 19.01 12.57
C ASP A 303 -8.53 18.21 13.72
N GLU A 304 -8.39 16.89 13.56
CA GLU A 304 -7.71 16.01 14.51
C GLU A 304 -6.21 15.85 14.21
N GLY A 305 -5.71 16.46 13.13
CA GLY A 305 -4.32 16.31 12.73
C GLY A 305 -3.97 14.97 12.09
N LEU A 306 -4.97 14.22 11.61
CA LEU A 306 -4.79 12.89 11.04
C LEU A 306 -4.97 12.91 9.52
N TYR A 307 -3.98 12.43 8.79
CA TYR A 307 -4.01 12.28 7.34
C TYR A 307 -3.64 10.85 6.98
N ARG A 308 -4.59 9.92 7.07
CA ARG A 308 -4.31 8.49 6.96
C ARG A 308 -5.09 7.78 5.88
N CYS A 309 -4.58 6.63 5.50
CA CYS A 309 -5.24 5.65 4.65
C CYS A 309 -6.01 4.66 5.54
N ARG A 310 -7.10 4.13 5.01
CA ARG A 310 -7.86 3.05 5.63
C ARG A 310 -8.17 1.96 4.64
N ASN A 311 -8.34 0.78 5.19
CA ASN A 311 -8.81 -0.41 4.52
C ASN A 311 -9.74 -1.13 5.50
N ASP A 312 -10.86 -1.64 4.99
CA ASP A 312 -11.95 -2.13 5.83
C ASP A 312 -11.84 -3.64 6.11
N TYR A 313 -10.73 -4.27 5.74
CA TYR A 313 -10.52 -5.69 5.97
C TYR A 313 -10.74 -6.07 7.43
N ARG A 314 -11.51 -7.14 7.62
CA ARG A 314 -11.69 -7.81 8.89
C ARG A 314 -11.37 -9.28 8.70
N ALA A 315 -10.39 -9.78 9.44
CA ALA A 315 -10.13 -11.20 9.50
C ALA A 315 -11.38 -11.93 10.02
N THR A 316 -11.95 -12.81 9.21
CA THR A 316 -12.98 -13.76 9.67
C THR A 316 -12.37 -14.65 10.74
N THR A 317 -13.07 -14.80 11.87
CA THR A 317 -12.61 -15.57 13.04
C THR A 317 -12.46 -17.08 12.74
N ASP A 318 -12.96 -17.53 11.59
CA ASP A 318 -12.89 -18.92 11.13
C ASP A 318 -11.58 -19.20 10.37
N THR A 319 -10.47 -19.22 11.08
CA THR A 319 -9.31 -20.10 10.78
C THR A 319 -8.28 -19.96 11.91
N LEU A 320 -8.50 -20.73 12.97
CA LEU A 320 -7.46 -21.19 13.89
C LEU A 320 -7.33 -22.71 13.74
#